data_AF-A0A829YLL5-F1
#
_entry.id   AF-A0A829YLL5-F1
#
_cell.length_a   1.000
_cell.length_b   1.000
_cell.length_c   1.000
_cell.angle_alpha   90.00
_cell.angle_beta   90.00
_cell.angle_gamma   90.00
#
_symmetry.space_group_name_H-M   'P 1'
#
loop_
_entity.id
_entity.type
_entity.pdbx_description
1 polymer ?
#
loop_
_entity_poly.entity_id
_entity_poly.type
_entity_poly.pdbx_seq_one_letter_code
_entity_poly.pdbx_strand_id
1 'polypeptide(L)'
;MEQAQLELQLKVWKELAISKQILMRSATDALKLDPNCSQEELKVALDAVIKKIAEADSSVATARQEAKQAITEMEKKLQIAEKARAIAVASAEETRVAQDSATRQIEIERANFTKEMAQMKSVVAEKDKTVKAINAALADTPENVVKKLKALRKEKQDEADGRRTAEANMATLRKEKQQTDEQLTKANEKNAKLITAYTDTHALAGKLHEQLKPLVKDEKDLPALPELDKSLTEEAKDEPKGKNGKK
;
A
#
# COMPACT_ATOMS: atom_id res chain seq x y z
N MET A 1 -128.39 48.30 34.88
CA MET A 1 -127.21 48.42 33.99
C MET A 1 -126.10 49.20 34.67
N GLU A 2 -126.40 50.39 35.21
CA GLU A 2 -125.40 51.29 35.85
C GLU A 2 -124.77 50.72 37.15
N GLN A 3 -125.56 50.04 37.99
CA GLN A 3 -125.10 49.49 39.27
C GLN A 3 -124.15 48.28 39.12
N ALA A 4 -124.43 47.39 38.15
CA ALA A 4 -123.57 46.25 37.84
C ALA A 4 -122.20 46.67 37.26
N GLN A 5 -122.18 47.78 36.52
CA GLN A 5 -120.95 48.37 35.98
C GLN A 5 -120.10 49.02 37.08
N LEU A 6 -120.74 49.69 38.06
CA LEU A 6 -120.07 50.24 39.24
C LEU A 6 -119.44 49.14 40.12
N GLU A 7 -120.16 48.04 40.36
CA GLU A 7 -119.63 46.89 41.11
C GLU A 7 -118.43 46.22 40.41
N LEU A 8 -118.48 46.12 39.08
CA LEU A 8 -117.36 45.61 38.30
C LEU A 8 -116.14 46.53 38.40
N GLN A 9 -116.33 47.84 38.29
CA GLN A 9 -115.25 48.81 38.49
C GLN A 9 -114.64 48.68 39.89
N LEU A 10 -115.45 48.58 40.94
CA LEU A 10 -114.96 48.40 42.30
C LEU A 10 -114.14 47.11 42.48
N LYS A 11 -114.53 46.01 41.83
CA LYS A 11 -113.74 44.77 41.83
C LYS A 11 -112.39 44.97 41.14
N VAL A 12 -112.37 45.61 39.97
CA VAL A 12 -111.13 45.93 39.25
C VAL A 12 -110.21 46.83 40.09
N TRP A 13 -110.74 47.85 40.76
CA TRP A 13 -109.96 48.70 41.65
C TRP A 13 -109.40 47.94 42.86
N LYS A 14 -110.17 47.01 43.44
CA LYS A 14 -109.71 46.16 44.54
C LYS A 14 -108.60 45.22 44.09
N GLU A 15 -108.75 44.53 42.97
CA GLU A 15 -107.72 43.65 42.43
C GLU A 15 -106.45 44.41 42.06
N LEU A 16 -106.59 45.61 41.47
CA LEU A 16 -105.47 46.49 41.17
C LEU A 16 -104.75 46.94 42.45
N ALA A 17 -105.50 47.29 43.50
CA ALA A 17 -104.92 47.68 44.79
C ALA A 17 -104.18 46.52 45.48
N ILE A 18 -104.74 45.31 45.46
CA ILE A 18 -104.10 44.10 45.99
C ILE A 18 -102.83 43.78 45.21
N SER A 19 -102.90 43.80 43.87
CA SER A 19 -101.75 43.57 42.99
C SER A 19 -100.63 44.58 43.25
N LYS A 20 -100.98 45.88 43.38
CA LYS A 20 -100.02 46.93 43.74
C LYS A 20 -99.40 46.68 45.13
N GLN A 21 -100.19 46.26 46.12
CA GLN A 21 -99.68 45.98 47.47
C GLN A 21 -98.71 44.80 47.47
N ILE A 22 -99.02 43.73 46.73
CA ILE A 22 -98.13 42.58 46.56
C ILE A 22 -96.83 43.01 45.87
N LEU A 23 -96.91 43.80 44.80
CA LEU A 23 -95.73 44.31 44.08
C LEU A 23 -94.83 45.15 45.01
N MET A 24 -95.41 46.08 45.76
CA MET A 24 -94.67 46.92 46.69
C MET A 24 -93.99 46.09 47.77
N ARG A 25 -94.69 45.12 48.39
CA ARG A 25 -94.11 44.22 49.39
C ARG A 25 -92.96 43.39 48.82
N SER A 26 -93.15 42.77 47.66
CA SER A 26 -92.11 41.97 47.00
C SER A 26 -90.87 42.81 46.64
N ALA A 27 -91.06 44.06 46.19
CA ALA A 27 -89.95 44.96 45.90
C ALA A 27 -89.21 45.39 47.17
N THR A 28 -89.95 45.73 48.25
CA THR A 28 -89.41 46.04 49.57
C THR A 28 -88.62 44.86 50.14
N ASP A 29 -89.15 43.64 50.08
CA ASP A 29 -88.47 42.43 50.53
C ASP A 29 -87.21 42.12 49.70
N ALA A 30 -87.28 42.25 48.38
CA ALA A 30 -86.14 42.02 47.48
C ALA A 30 -84.99 43.03 47.71
N LEU A 31 -85.34 44.28 48.01
CA LEU A 31 -84.40 45.34 48.36
C LEU A 31 -83.99 45.33 49.83
N LYS A 32 -84.59 44.44 50.65
CA LYS A 32 -84.38 44.32 52.10
C LYS A 32 -84.66 45.64 52.84
N LEU A 33 -85.71 46.35 52.43
CA LEU A 33 -86.19 47.57 53.07
C LEU A 33 -87.25 47.24 54.14
N ASP A 34 -87.55 48.21 55.01
CA ASP A 34 -88.61 48.07 56.02
C ASP A 34 -89.99 47.88 55.35
N PRO A 35 -90.85 46.95 55.80
CA PRO A 35 -92.20 46.73 55.25
C PRO A 35 -93.11 47.97 55.24
N ASN A 36 -92.83 48.96 56.08
CA ASN A 36 -93.54 50.24 56.17
C ASN A 36 -92.75 51.41 55.52
N CYS A 37 -91.74 51.11 54.68
CA CYS A 37 -90.95 52.14 54.01
C CYS A 37 -91.85 53.09 53.20
N SER A 38 -91.47 54.36 53.17
CA SER A 38 -92.14 55.35 52.33
C SER A 38 -91.95 55.03 50.85
N GLN A 39 -92.87 55.52 50.00
CA GLN A 39 -92.74 55.38 48.55
C GLN A 39 -91.45 56.03 48.03
N GLU A 40 -90.95 57.08 48.69
CA GLU A 40 -89.72 57.75 48.30
C GLU A 40 -88.49 56.92 48.65
N GLU A 41 -88.44 56.29 49.83
CA GLU A 41 -87.35 55.36 50.20
C GLU A 41 -87.27 54.17 49.24
N LEU A 42 -88.43 53.59 48.88
CA LEU A 42 -88.48 52.51 47.91
C LEU A 42 -87.94 52.98 46.54
N LYS A 43 -88.38 54.16 46.07
CA LYS A 43 -87.92 54.73 44.80
C LYS A 43 -86.41 54.96 44.80
N VAL A 44 -85.87 55.59 45.84
CA VAL A 44 -84.42 55.83 45.98
C VAL A 44 -83.62 54.53 45.97
N ALA A 45 -84.10 53.49 46.65
CA ALA A 45 -83.45 52.19 46.66
C ALA A 45 -83.51 51.47 45.30
N LEU A 46 -84.65 51.52 44.59
CA LEU A 46 -84.75 51.03 43.22
C LEU A 46 -83.78 51.76 42.29
N ASP A 47 -83.75 53.10 42.34
CA ASP A 47 -82.84 53.91 41.51
C ASP A 47 -81.37 53.58 41.81
N ALA A 48 -81.01 53.37 43.07
CA ALA A 48 -79.66 52.95 43.46
C ALA A 48 -79.29 51.56 42.93
N VAL A 49 -80.22 50.60 42.94
CA VAL A 49 -80.00 49.26 42.38
C VAL A 49 -79.91 49.30 40.86
N ILE A 50 -80.76 50.05 40.18
CA ILE A 50 -80.71 50.25 38.73
C ILE A 50 -79.35 50.84 38.33
N LYS A 51 -78.87 51.84 39.08
CA LYS A 51 -77.55 52.44 38.86
C LYS A 51 -76.42 51.42 39.05
N LYS A 52 -76.47 50.62 40.12
CA LYS A 52 -75.48 49.55 40.36
C LYS A 52 -75.48 48.49 39.27
N ILE A 53 -76.65 48.10 38.76
CA ILE A 53 -76.76 47.15 37.64
C ILE A 53 -76.11 47.76 36.39
N ALA A 54 -76.41 49.01 36.06
CA ALA A 54 -75.81 49.70 34.92
C ALA A 54 -74.27 49.81 35.04
N GLU A 55 -73.75 50.12 36.24
CA GLU A 55 -72.32 50.16 36.52
C GLU A 55 -71.67 48.76 36.40
N ALA A 56 -72.32 47.72 36.93
CA ALA A 56 -71.85 46.35 36.84
C ALA A 56 -71.84 45.83 35.39
N ASP A 57 -72.89 46.10 34.62
CA ASP A 57 -72.97 45.73 33.20
C ASP A 57 -71.88 46.44 32.38
N SER A 58 -71.64 47.72 32.66
CA SER A 58 -70.53 48.46 32.04
C SER A 58 -69.17 47.87 32.42
N SER A 59 -68.96 47.52 33.69
CA SER A 59 -67.71 46.89 34.16
C SER A 59 -67.48 45.53 33.51
N VAL A 60 -68.51 44.69 33.43
CA VAL A 60 -68.44 43.38 32.77
C VAL A 60 -68.17 43.52 31.28
N ALA A 61 -68.77 44.50 30.61
CA ALA A 61 -68.51 44.77 29.20
C ALA A 61 -67.04 45.15 28.97
N THR A 62 -66.49 46.07 29.77
CA THR A 62 -65.08 46.47 29.71
C THR A 62 -64.15 45.29 30.00
N ALA A 63 -64.38 44.55 31.08
CA ALA A 63 -63.56 43.38 31.43
C ALA A 63 -63.57 42.31 30.34
N ARG A 64 -64.73 42.06 29.69
CA ARG A 64 -64.84 41.15 28.54
C ARG A 64 -64.05 41.65 27.34
N GLN A 65 -64.04 42.96 27.08
CA GLN A 65 -63.28 43.54 25.99
C GLN A 65 -61.77 43.43 26.24
N GLU A 66 -61.31 43.78 27.44
CA GLU A 66 -59.90 43.65 27.85
C GLU A 66 -59.43 42.20 27.79
N ALA A 67 -60.23 41.26 28.29
CA ALA A 67 -59.91 39.83 28.22
C ALA A 67 -59.78 39.34 26.77
N LYS A 68 -60.67 39.77 25.86
CA LYS A 68 -60.57 39.43 24.43
C LYS A 68 -59.29 39.98 23.81
N GLN A 69 -58.94 41.22 24.11
CA GLN A 69 -57.69 41.82 23.63
C GLN A 69 -56.46 41.07 24.15
N ALA A 70 -56.42 40.75 25.45
CA ALA A 70 -55.33 40.00 26.06
C ALA A 70 -55.18 38.58 25.48
N ILE A 71 -56.29 37.87 25.25
CA ILE A 71 -56.27 36.55 24.59
C ILE A 71 -55.69 36.67 23.18
N THR A 72 -56.14 37.65 22.41
CA THR A 72 -55.68 37.86 21.02
C THR A 72 -54.18 38.17 20.98
N GLU A 73 -53.70 38.99 21.92
CA GLU A 73 -52.28 39.30 22.05
C GLU A 73 -51.45 38.07 22.47
N MET A 74 -51.95 37.28 23.41
CA MET A 74 -51.30 36.04 23.83
C MET A 74 -51.25 35.00 22.70
N GLU A 75 -52.33 34.82 21.94
CA GLU A 75 -52.35 33.93 20.77
C GLU A 75 -51.31 34.36 19.73
N LYS A 76 -51.19 35.66 19.47
CA LYS A 76 -50.16 36.18 18.57
C LYS A 76 -48.75 35.91 19.10
N LYS A 77 -48.49 36.13 20.39
CA LYS A 77 -47.19 35.82 21.01
C LYS A 77 -46.88 34.32 20.97
N LEU A 78 -47.87 33.47 21.21
CA LEU A 78 -47.74 32.02 21.15
C LEU A 78 -47.35 31.56 19.73
N GLN A 79 -48.04 32.05 18.70
CA GLN A 79 -47.71 31.72 17.32
C GLN A 79 -46.29 32.14 16.92
N ILE A 80 -45.84 33.32 17.39
CA ILE A 80 -44.46 33.78 17.15
C ILE A 80 -43.47 32.86 17.86
N ALA A 81 -43.73 32.52 19.12
CA ALA A 81 -42.87 31.63 19.91
C ALA A 81 -42.80 30.22 19.31
N GLU A 82 -43.92 29.66 18.83
CA GLU A 82 -43.95 28.35 18.18
C GLU A 82 -43.15 28.34 16.88
N LYS A 83 -43.28 29.39 16.05
CA LYS A 83 -42.47 29.53 14.83
C LYS A 83 -40.98 29.66 15.15
N ALA A 84 -40.62 30.49 16.13
CA ALA A 84 -39.24 30.65 16.56
C ALA A 84 -38.67 29.33 17.11
N ARG A 85 -39.46 28.58 17.89
CA ARG A 85 -39.08 27.25 18.40
C ARG A 85 -38.87 26.26 17.27
N ALA A 86 -39.75 26.22 16.27
CA ALA A 86 -39.62 25.33 15.13
C ALA A 86 -38.30 25.59 14.36
N ILE A 87 -37.98 26.86 14.13
CA ILE A 87 -36.71 27.27 13.49
C ILE A 87 -35.51 26.87 14.34
N ALA A 88 -35.55 27.12 15.65
CA ALA A 88 -34.46 26.77 16.56
C ALA A 88 -34.21 25.25 16.62
N VAL A 89 -35.28 24.44 16.65
CA VAL A 89 -35.17 22.98 16.62
C VAL A 89 -34.60 22.49 15.30
N ALA A 90 -35.04 23.04 14.16
CA ALA A 90 -34.50 22.69 12.86
C ALA A 90 -33.00 23.01 12.75
N SER A 91 -32.59 24.21 13.15
CA SER A 91 -31.18 24.61 13.14
C SER A 91 -30.32 23.79 14.09
N ALA A 92 -30.86 23.41 15.26
CA ALA A 92 -30.16 22.53 16.20
C ALA A 92 -29.94 21.13 15.61
N GLU A 93 -30.94 20.57 14.91
CA GLU A 93 -30.81 19.26 14.27
C GLU A 93 -29.83 19.29 13.09
N GLU A 94 -29.87 20.33 12.24
CA GLU A 94 -28.89 20.53 11.18
C GLU A 94 -27.46 20.62 11.72
N THR A 95 -27.28 21.39 12.82
CA THR A 95 -25.98 21.53 13.49
C THR A 95 -25.50 20.19 14.05
N ARG A 96 -26.41 19.41 14.65
CA ARG A 96 -26.11 18.08 15.19
C ARG A 96 -25.66 17.11 14.09
N VAL A 97 -26.37 17.09 12.97
CA VAL A 97 -26.01 16.26 11.80
C VAL A 97 -24.66 16.67 11.23
N ALA A 98 -24.40 17.98 11.10
CA ALA A 98 -23.11 18.49 10.63
C ALA A 98 -21.97 18.10 11.59
N GLN A 99 -22.19 18.20 12.90
CA GLN A 99 -21.23 17.79 13.93
C GLN A 99 -20.93 16.28 13.86
N ASP A 100 -21.96 15.44 13.75
CA ASP A 100 -21.82 13.99 13.62
C ASP A 100 -21.00 13.63 12.36
N SER A 101 -21.28 14.29 11.24
CA SER A 101 -20.56 14.11 9.98
C SER A 101 -19.08 14.52 10.10
N ALA A 102 -18.81 15.71 10.63
CA ALA A 102 -17.46 16.22 10.83
C ALA A 102 -16.64 15.31 11.77
N THR A 103 -17.27 14.81 12.83
CA THR A 103 -16.64 13.88 13.78
C THR A 103 -16.22 12.58 13.08
N ARG A 104 -17.13 11.98 12.29
CA ARG A 104 -16.80 10.78 11.49
C ARG A 104 -15.68 11.04 10.49
N GLN A 105 -15.68 12.20 9.84
CA GLN A 105 -14.62 12.57 8.91
C GLN A 105 -13.26 12.69 9.60
N ILE A 106 -13.20 13.33 10.77
CA ILE A 106 -11.98 13.43 11.58
C ILE A 106 -11.48 12.03 12.00
N GLU A 107 -12.36 11.12 12.38
CA GLU A 107 -11.99 9.74 12.72
C GLU A 107 -11.39 8.99 11.53
N ILE A 108 -12.00 9.14 10.34
CA ILE A 108 -11.49 8.54 9.09
C ILE A 108 -10.12 9.14 8.74
N GLU A 109 -9.98 10.47 8.79
CA GLU A 109 -8.72 11.16 8.49
C GLU A 109 -7.61 10.77 9.47
N ARG A 110 -7.90 10.66 10.77
CA ARG A 110 -6.94 10.17 11.77
C ARG A 110 -6.52 8.73 11.51
N ALA A 111 -7.45 7.85 11.15
CA ALA A 111 -7.16 6.46 10.82
C ALA A 111 -6.28 6.36 9.56
N ASN A 112 -6.58 7.15 8.52
CA ASN A 112 -5.79 7.21 7.29
C ASN A 112 -4.39 7.78 7.56
N PHE A 113 -4.29 8.89 8.29
CA PHE A 113 -3.02 9.49 8.67
C PHE A 113 -2.14 8.53 9.47
N THR A 114 -2.74 7.75 10.38
CA THR A 114 -2.01 6.72 11.15
C THR A 114 -1.45 5.63 10.24
N LYS A 115 -2.23 5.17 9.25
CA LYS A 115 -1.78 4.18 8.26
C LYS A 115 -0.66 4.73 7.38
N GLU A 116 -0.83 5.94 6.85
CA GLU A 116 0.18 6.62 6.03
C GLU A 116 1.48 6.85 6.81
N MET A 117 1.38 7.26 8.08
CA MET A 117 2.55 7.42 8.93
C MET A 117 3.27 6.08 9.18
N ALA A 118 2.53 4.98 9.39
CA ALA A 118 3.11 3.66 9.55
C ALA A 118 3.83 3.20 8.27
N GLN A 119 3.21 3.41 7.11
CA GLN A 119 3.82 3.12 5.81
C GLN A 119 5.09 3.96 5.59
N MET A 120 5.04 5.27 5.86
CA MET A 120 6.18 6.15 5.70
C MET A 120 7.35 5.75 6.63
N LYS A 121 7.06 5.37 7.88
CA LYS A 121 8.06 4.80 8.78
C LYS A 121 8.69 3.52 8.24
N SER A 122 7.89 2.62 7.65
CA SER A 122 8.39 1.41 7.01
C SER A 122 9.30 1.72 5.84
N VAL A 123 8.91 2.66 4.96
CA VAL A 123 9.72 3.10 3.82
C VAL A 123 11.04 3.71 4.30
N VAL A 124 11.00 4.57 5.33
CA VAL A 124 12.22 5.16 5.91
C VAL A 124 13.14 4.08 6.47
N ALA A 125 12.61 3.12 7.23
CA ALA A 125 13.40 2.01 7.77
C ALA A 125 14.03 1.14 6.67
N GLU A 126 13.30 0.88 5.59
CA GLU A 126 13.81 0.17 4.43
C GLU A 126 14.90 0.98 3.73
N LYS A 127 14.69 2.27 3.49
CA LYS A 127 15.69 3.17 2.89
C LYS A 127 16.95 3.25 3.74
N ASP A 128 16.86 3.37 5.05
CA ASP A 128 18.01 3.33 5.96
C ASP A 128 18.78 2.02 5.85
N LYS A 129 18.07 0.88 5.76
CA LYS A 129 18.71 -0.42 5.53
C LYS A 129 19.41 -0.46 4.18
N THR A 130 18.77 0.05 3.12
CA THR A 130 19.40 0.11 1.79
C THR A 130 20.61 1.02 1.76
N VAL A 131 20.57 2.19 2.42
CA VAL A 131 21.71 3.11 2.51
C VAL A 131 22.85 2.47 3.29
N LYS A 132 22.58 1.75 4.39
CA LYS A 132 23.60 0.99 5.11
C LYS A 132 24.21 -0.11 4.25
N ALA A 133 23.40 -0.85 3.50
CA ALA A 133 23.88 -1.88 2.59
C ALA A 133 24.73 -1.29 1.44
N ILE A 134 24.27 -0.18 0.85
CA ILE A 134 25.02 0.58 -0.17
C ILE A 134 26.34 1.07 0.43
N ASN A 135 26.33 1.68 1.62
CA ASN A 135 27.54 2.14 2.29
C ASN A 135 28.48 0.98 2.61
N ALA A 136 27.98 -0.19 3.00
CA ALA A 136 28.83 -1.37 3.23
C ALA A 136 29.40 -1.95 1.92
N ALA A 137 28.65 -1.90 0.82
CA ALA A 137 29.09 -2.38 -0.48
C ALA A 137 30.05 -1.40 -1.19
N LEU A 138 29.80 -0.10 -1.06
CA LEU A 138 30.64 0.98 -1.62
C LEU A 138 31.84 1.29 -0.72
N ALA A 139 31.77 0.98 0.57
CA ALA A 139 32.95 0.88 1.41
C ALA A 139 33.73 -0.36 0.98
N ASP A 140 34.45 -0.23 -0.13
CA ASP A 140 35.77 -0.82 -0.25
C ASP A 140 36.59 -0.25 0.91
N THR A 141 36.46 -0.86 2.09
CA THR A 141 37.23 -0.49 3.27
C THR A 141 38.71 -0.50 2.88
N PRO A 142 39.56 0.34 3.50
CA PRO A 142 41.00 0.28 3.27
C PRO A 142 41.53 -1.16 3.34
N GLU A 143 40.96 -1.99 4.20
CA GLU A 143 41.21 -3.44 4.28
C GLU A 143 40.82 -4.23 3.03
N ASN A 144 39.65 -4.01 2.43
CA ASN A 144 39.25 -4.70 1.20
C ASN A 144 40.10 -4.27 0.00
N VAL A 145 40.43 -2.99 -0.11
CA VAL A 145 41.38 -2.49 -1.13
C VAL A 145 42.76 -3.11 -0.93
N VAL A 146 43.26 -3.16 0.30
CA VAL A 146 44.56 -3.79 0.63
C VAL A 146 44.53 -5.30 0.34
N LYS A 147 43.42 -6.00 0.64
CA LYS A 147 43.27 -7.43 0.30
C LYS A 147 43.28 -7.65 -1.20
N LYS A 148 42.52 -6.86 -1.98
CA LYS A 148 42.52 -6.91 -3.45
C LYS A 148 43.91 -6.61 -4.02
N LEU A 149 44.62 -5.60 -3.50
CA LEU A 149 45.99 -5.27 -3.90
C LEU A 149 46.99 -6.39 -3.57
N LYS A 150 46.86 -7.06 -2.41
CA LYS A 150 47.68 -8.22 -2.05
C LYS A 150 47.43 -9.40 -2.98
N ALA A 151 46.16 -9.70 -3.29
CA ALA A 151 45.80 -10.76 -4.22
C ALA A 151 46.37 -10.48 -5.61
N LEU A 152 46.21 -9.25 -6.12
CA LEU A 152 46.73 -8.85 -7.42
C LEU A 152 48.27 -8.87 -7.49
N ARG A 153 48.96 -8.51 -6.39
CA ARG A 153 50.42 -8.66 -6.30
C ARG A 153 50.84 -10.12 -6.36
N LYS A 154 50.14 -11.00 -5.64
CA LYS A 154 50.42 -12.43 -5.63
C LYS A 154 50.22 -13.03 -7.02
N GLU A 155 49.08 -12.74 -7.65
CA GLU A 155 48.78 -13.21 -9.01
C GLU A 155 49.86 -12.78 -10.02
N LYS A 156 50.33 -11.52 -9.95
CA LYS A 156 51.43 -11.05 -10.80
C LYS A 156 52.75 -11.77 -10.54
N GLN A 157 53.03 -12.13 -9.29
CA GLN A 157 54.24 -12.88 -8.94
C GLN A 157 54.14 -14.32 -9.45
N ASP A 158 53.00 -14.98 -9.22
CA ASP A 158 52.73 -16.35 -9.69
C ASP A 158 52.80 -16.41 -11.23
N GLU A 159 52.28 -15.39 -11.94
CA GLU A 159 52.39 -15.29 -13.40
C GLU A 159 53.85 -15.12 -13.85
N ALA A 160 54.62 -14.25 -13.19
CA ALA A 160 56.03 -14.03 -13.53
C ALA A 160 56.88 -15.29 -13.32
N ASP A 161 56.65 -16.03 -12.23
CA ASP A 161 57.35 -17.28 -11.94
C ASP A 161 56.90 -18.39 -12.89
N GLY A 162 55.62 -18.43 -13.28
CA GLY A 162 55.10 -19.28 -14.34
C GLY A 162 55.79 -19.01 -15.68
N ARG A 163 55.97 -17.74 -16.07
CA ARG A 163 56.69 -17.35 -17.29
C ARG A 163 58.15 -17.80 -17.25
N ARG A 164 58.87 -17.56 -16.15
CA ARG A 164 60.27 -18.01 -15.98
C ARG A 164 60.41 -19.52 -16.09
N THR A 165 59.49 -20.26 -15.46
CA THR A 165 59.49 -21.73 -15.51
C THR A 165 59.22 -22.23 -16.93
N ALA A 166 58.27 -21.62 -17.63
CA ALA A 166 57.98 -21.94 -19.03
C ALA A 166 59.17 -21.65 -19.94
N GLU A 167 59.85 -20.50 -19.76
CA GLU A 167 61.05 -20.13 -20.51
C GLU A 167 62.22 -21.11 -20.24
N ALA A 168 62.45 -21.48 -18.99
CA ALA A 168 63.47 -22.46 -18.62
C ALA A 168 63.18 -23.84 -19.25
N ASN A 169 61.94 -24.31 -19.19
CA ASN A 169 61.53 -25.56 -19.82
C ASN A 169 61.71 -25.52 -21.34
N MET A 170 61.38 -24.41 -21.99
CA MET A 170 61.59 -24.23 -23.43
C MET A 170 63.08 -24.24 -23.80
N ALA A 171 63.95 -23.65 -22.98
CA ALA A 171 65.39 -23.69 -23.18
C ALA A 171 65.94 -25.13 -23.05
N THR A 172 65.49 -25.88 -22.04
CA THR A 172 65.85 -27.28 -21.84
C THR A 172 65.39 -28.13 -23.02
N LEU A 173 64.12 -28.02 -23.43
CA LEU A 173 63.59 -28.77 -24.59
C LEU A 173 64.34 -28.47 -25.88
N ARG A 174 64.79 -27.23 -26.09
CA ARG A 174 65.63 -26.88 -27.26
C ARG A 174 66.98 -27.59 -27.20
N LYS A 175 67.61 -27.63 -26.03
CA LYS A 175 68.91 -28.30 -25.85
C LYS A 175 68.77 -29.82 -26.00
N GLU A 176 67.76 -30.41 -25.39
CA GLU A 176 67.46 -31.83 -25.55
C GLU A 176 67.17 -32.18 -27.00
N LYS A 177 66.35 -31.38 -27.69
CA LYS A 177 66.09 -31.56 -29.12
C LYS A 177 67.39 -31.53 -29.96
N GLN A 178 68.27 -30.56 -29.71
CA GLN A 178 69.57 -30.49 -30.39
C GLN A 178 70.40 -31.75 -30.13
N GLN A 179 70.46 -32.21 -28.88
CA GLN A 179 71.18 -33.43 -28.51
C GLN A 179 70.58 -34.69 -29.16
N THR A 180 69.25 -34.81 -29.21
CA THR A 180 68.59 -35.95 -29.86
C THR A 180 68.81 -35.93 -31.37
N ASP A 181 68.75 -34.75 -32.01
CA ASP A 181 69.02 -34.60 -33.44
C ASP A 181 70.48 -34.99 -33.76
N GLU A 182 71.46 -34.56 -32.94
CA GLU A 182 72.86 -34.95 -33.08
C GLU A 182 73.11 -36.45 -32.84
N GLN A 183 72.38 -37.07 -31.91
CA GLN A 183 72.48 -38.51 -31.69
C GLN A 183 71.87 -39.28 -32.87
N LEU A 184 70.75 -38.80 -33.42
CA LEU A 184 70.08 -39.39 -34.57
C LEU A 184 70.97 -39.34 -35.81
N THR A 185 71.64 -38.21 -36.08
CA THR A 185 72.59 -38.12 -37.20
C THR A 185 73.75 -39.11 -37.05
N LYS A 186 74.37 -39.18 -35.86
CA LYS A 186 75.44 -40.15 -35.58
C LYS A 186 74.96 -41.61 -35.69
N ALA A 187 73.74 -41.91 -35.26
CA ALA A 187 73.15 -43.24 -35.38
C ALA A 187 72.93 -43.60 -36.86
N ASN A 188 72.41 -42.67 -37.66
CA ASN A 188 72.23 -42.86 -39.10
C ASN A 188 73.56 -43.07 -39.83
N GLU A 189 74.61 -42.31 -39.50
CA GLU A 189 75.95 -42.53 -40.07
C GLU A 189 76.52 -43.91 -39.74
N LYS A 190 76.33 -44.38 -38.50
CA LYS A 190 76.73 -45.73 -38.10
C LYS A 190 75.92 -46.79 -38.82
N ASN A 191 74.62 -46.58 -38.97
CA ASN A 191 73.72 -47.49 -39.68
C ASN A 191 74.13 -47.60 -41.16
N ALA A 192 74.40 -46.48 -41.82
CA ALA A 192 74.89 -46.47 -43.20
C ALA A 192 76.20 -47.25 -43.35
N LYS A 193 77.18 -47.05 -42.45
CA LYS A 193 78.44 -47.82 -42.45
C LYS A 193 78.22 -49.31 -42.22
N LEU A 194 77.32 -49.67 -41.30
CA LEU A 194 76.98 -51.06 -41.03
C LEU A 194 76.35 -51.72 -42.25
N ILE A 195 75.47 -51.01 -42.95
CA ILE A 195 74.82 -51.49 -44.17
C ILE A 195 75.85 -51.68 -45.28
N THR A 196 76.76 -50.73 -45.50
CA THR A 196 77.88 -50.91 -46.45
C THR A 196 78.70 -52.15 -46.10
N ALA A 197 79.11 -52.31 -44.83
CA ALA A 197 79.88 -53.47 -44.39
C ALA A 197 79.10 -54.79 -44.57
N TYR A 198 77.79 -54.79 -44.29
CA TYR A 198 76.92 -55.94 -44.49
C TYR A 198 76.81 -56.31 -45.98
N THR A 199 76.62 -55.32 -46.87
CA THR A 199 76.57 -55.55 -48.32
C THR A 199 77.91 -56.03 -48.87
N ASP A 200 79.02 -55.46 -48.43
CA ASP A 200 80.37 -55.83 -48.88
C ASP A 200 80.74 -57.25 -48.43
N THR A 201 80.39 -57.60 -47.20
CA THR A 201 80.62 -58.95 -46.64
C THR A 201 79.78 -59.98 -47.39
N HIS A 202 78.52 -59.67 -47.69
CA HIS A 202 77.65 -60.54 -48.49
C HIS A 202 78.22 -60.74 -49.91
N ALA A 203 78.67 -59.66 -50.57
CA ALA A 203 79.31 -59.74 -51.88
C ALA A 203 80.62 -60.57 -51.86
N LEU A 204 81.44 -60.42 -50.82
CA LEU A 204 82.65 -61.22 -50.62
C LEU A 204 82.33 -62.70 -50.39
N ALA A 205 81.35 -62.99 -49.52
CA ALA A 205 80.87 -64.35 -49.28
C ALA A 205 80.35 -64.98 -50.58
N GLY A 206 79.63 -64.23 -51.40
CA GLY A 206 79.21 -64.66 -52.75
C GLY A 206 80.39 -65.00 -53.65
N LYS A 207 81.43 -64.16 -53.71
CA LYS A 207 82.65 -64.45 -54.50
C LYS A 207 83.37 -65.70 -54.03
N LEU A 208 83.52 -65.88 -52.71
CA LEU A 208 84.16 -67.07 -52.13
C LEU A 208 83.34 -68.34 -52.39
N HIS A 209 82.01 -68.24 -52.33
CA HIS A 209 81.10 -69.34 -52.67
C HIS A 209 81.26 -69.79 -54.12
N GLU A 210 81.34 -68.85 -55.08
CA GLU A 210 81.65 -69.15 -56.48
C GLU A 210 83.03 -69.80 -56.67
N GLN A 211 84.05 -69.35 -55.92
CA GLN A 211 85.39 -69.93 -55.98
C GLN A 211 85.45 -71.36 -55.41
N LEU A 212 84.56 -71.71 -54.48
CA LEU A 212 84.51 -73.03 -53.85
C LEU A 212 83.77 -74.07 -54.69
N LYS A 213 82.80 -73.66 -55.53
CA LYS A 213 82.06 -74.57 -56.43
C LYS A 213 82.93 -75.55 -57.23
N PRO A 214 84.02 -75.15 -57.90
CA PRO A 214 84.87 -76.09 -58.65
C PRO A 214 85.79 -76.97 -57.79
N LEU A 215 85.92 -76.70 -56.49
CA LEU A 215 86.82 -77.42 -55.56
C LEU A 215 86.10 -78.50 -54.74
N VAL A 216 84.78 -78.60 -54.83
CA VAL A 216 83.96 -79.57 -54.10
C VAL A 216 83.45 -80.65 -55.06
N LYS A 217 83.46 -81.91 -54.62
CA LYS A 217 83.12 -83.08 -55.45
C LYS A 217 81.63 -83.15 -55.84
N ASP A 218 80.76 -82.55 -55.04
CA ASP A 218 79.32 -82.45 -55.29
C ASP A 218 78.81 -81.08 -54.83
N GLU A 219 78.19 -80.31 -55.73
CA GLU A 219 77.84 -78.90 -55.52
C GLU A 219 76.78 -78.71 -54.40
N LYS A 220 76.08 -79.79 -54.06
CA LYS A 220 75.04 -79.84 -53.01
C LYS A 220 75.59 -79.87 -51.58
N ASP A 221 76.89 -80.12 -51.41
CA ASP A 221 77.55 -80.08 -50.10
C ASP A 221 77.92 -78.64 -49.67
N LEU A 222 77.76 -77.65 -50.55
CA LEU A 222 78.00 -76.24 -50.25
C LEU A 222 76.76 -75.60 -49.61
N PRO A 223 76.86 -74.98 -48.41
CA PRO A 223 75.73 -74.27 -47.80
C PRO A 223 75.23 -73.14 -48.70
N ALA A 224 73.91 -72.97 -48.81
CA ALA A 224 73.32 -71.86 -49.58
C ALA A 224 73.62 -70.51 -48.92
N LEU A 225 73.99 -69.50 -49.72
CA LEU A 225 74.14 -68.14 -49.21
C LEU A 225 72.76 -67.59 -48.80
N PRO A 226 72.62 -66.99 -47.59
CA PRO A 226 71.40 -66.27 -47.22
C PRO A 226 71.09 -65.15 -48.22
N GLU A 227 69.82 -64.96 -48.55
CA GLU A 227 69.39 -63.86 -49.43
C GLU A 227 69.60 -62.49 -48.75
N LEU A 228 70.07 -61.52 -49.53
CA LEU A 228 70.20 -60.15 -49.03
C LEU A 228 68.81 -59.50 -48.95
N ASP A 229 68.39 -59.12 -47.75
CA ASP A 229 67.13 -58.39 -47.55
C ASP A 229 67.25 -56.95 -48.09
N LYS A 230 66.71 -56.76 -49.30
CA LYS A 230 66.81 -55.49 -50.02
C LYS A 230 66.01 -54.36 -49.38
N SER A 231 64.98 -54.67 -48.58
CA SER A 231 64.15 -53.66 -47.91
C SER A 231 64.96 -52.89 -46.87
N LEU A 232 65.75 -53.62 -46.06
CA LEU A 232 66.62 -53.06 -45.02
C LEU A 232 67.80 -52.27 -45.59
N THR A 233 68.29 -52.63 -46.78
CA THR A 233 69.46 -51.99 -47.39
C THR A 233 69.14 -50.77 -48.24
N GLU A 234 67.91 -50.65 -48.75
CA GLU A 234 67.47 -49.51 -49.56
C GLU A 234 66.81 -48.40 -48.70
N GLU A 235 66.03 -48.75 -47.67
CA GLU A 235 65.40 -47.75 -46.77
C GLU A 235 66.40 -46.88 -45.99
N ALA A 236 67.63 -47.36 -45.82
CA ALA A 236 68.68 -46.63 -45.09
C ALA A 236 69.64 -45.83 -45.99
N LYS A 237 69.55 -45.97 -47.32
CA LYS A 237 70.27 -45.10 -48.28
C LYS A 237 69.51 -43.80 -48.55
N ASP A 238 68.21 -43.79 -48.32
CA ASP A 238 67.43 -42.57 -48.27
C ASP A 238 67.72 -41.87 -46.94
N GLU A 239 68.71 -40.98 -46.95
CA GLU A 239 68.86 -39.97 -45.89
C GLU A 239 67.49 -39.35 -45.60
N PRO A 240 67.04 -39.27 -44.34
CA PRO A 240 65.93 -38.40 -44.03
C PRO A 240 66.47 -36.98 -44.19
N LYS A 241 66.26 -36.39 -45.38
CA LYS A 241 66.45 -34.97 -45.63
C LYS A 241 65.77 -34.23 -44.49
N GLY A 242 66.56 -33.68 -43.59
CA GLY A 242 66.09 -32.88 -42.48
C GLY A 242 65.16 -31.82 -43.03
N LYS A 243 63.85 -32.02 -42.83
CA LYS A 243 62.88 -30.93 -42.96
C LYS A 243 63.16 -30.01 -41.78
N ASN A 244 64.12 -29.12 -41.97
CA ASN A 244 64.23 -27.89 -41.20
C ASN A 244 62.88 -27.19 -41.31
N GLY A 245 62.05 -27.39 -40.30
CA GLY A 245 60.85 -26.61 -40.07
C GLY A 245 61.28 -25.18 -39.81
N LYS A 246 61.30 -24.38 -40.87
CA LYS A 246 61.13 -22.93 -40.78
C LYS A 246 59.81 -22.69 -40.06
N LYS A 247 59.89 -22.15 -38.85
CA LYS A 247 58.91 -21.19 -38.35
C LYS A 247 59.47 -19.80 -38.64
#